data_AF-A0A168P8W1-F1
#
_entry.id   AF-A0A168P8W1-F1
#
_cell.length_a   1.000
_cell.length_b   1.000
_cell.length_c   1.000
_cell.angle_alpha   90.00
_cell.angle_beta   90.00
_cell.angle_gamma   90.00
#
_symmetry.space_group_name_H-M   'P 1'
#
loop_
_entity.id
_entity.type
_entity.pdbx_description
1 polymer ?
#
loop_
_entity_poly.entity_id
_entity_poly.type
_entity_poly.pdbx_seq_one_letter_code
_entity_poly.pdbx_strand_id
1 'polypeptide(L)'
;MPRRYHVTSHAVAAVIYGSKLWMSSGRTLSAHAIPIAGSQVGSNDTKSQPPIRIPNDMGNITKLMTIPYHPYRIFASHDDGKISMWDANTMERLQVITVSMYGICTMASVGEYHVWAGYNTGMIYVYDTRPEKWAVLKMWKAHTGAVTQLVVDESSLLMDENRGRLQVVSSDSNGFVGVWDGLLTEHWKDDHLQKRASEYCTYDDARVMICSWNIDANKPEKIVGEDDRQVREWLGSMQDPDIIVVGIQEIVDLESKKQTARSLFFKKKVDPHETEDVLTHRYKLWHDYLVRIIGENYGPHTYTVIKTDQLVGLFSCIFVRTTDVDRVFDVDSTSVKTGLKVMNKSIHGNKGGIAIRFVYDHSSLCFVNCHLAAGQSHVQQRNADAEGILQSAGFPRHEYADVFSHGGDGSMVLDHEFCFLSGDLNYRIKMPRNEVLKILINPDKNAAWEKLQEQDQLLRQKINNPLFKLLTFEEAPIHFDPTYKYDPGTDFYDRSEKMRVPAWCDRVLYKGHDIKNLYYRRFEPRCSDHRPIAAGFSFKTKITDPKKRDQLMVKVDEEWRDHLDRFVRDKKARYVADYERCTLNDAFNLLDKSDWDVNDTVIRLLGSE
;
A
#
# COMPACT_ATOMS: atom_id res chain seq x y z
N MET A 1 16.49 31.40 -39.72
CA MET A 1 17.15 31.59 -38.40
C MET A 1 16.15 31.28 -37.29
N PRO A 2 16.54 30.58 -36.21
CA PRO A 2 15.66 30.38 -35.06
C PRO A 2 15.31 31.74 -34.42
N ARG A 3 14.01 32.02 -34.27
CA ARG A 3 13.52 33.20 -33.53
C ARG A 3 13.46 32.85 -32.03
N ARG A 4 13.98 33.74 -31.18
CA ARG A 4 13.93 33.59 -29.71
C ARG A 4 12.83 34.49 -29.15
N TYR A 5 11.99 33.93 -28.29
CA TYR A 5 10.93 34.65 -27.58
C TYR A 5 11.14 34.47 -26.08
N HIS A 6 11.07 35.56 -25.30
CA HIS A 6 11.07 35.49 -23.85
C HIS A 6 9.63 35.46 -23.36
N VAL A 7 9.19 34.32 -22.83
CA VAL A 7 7.76 34.04 -22.57
C VAL A 7 7.46 33.90 -21.07
N THR A 8 8.24 33.12 -20.32
CA THR A 8 8.08 32.93 -18.86
C THR A 8 9.45 32.78 -18.22
N SER A 9 9.78 33.63 -17.24
CA SER A 9 11.04 33.55 -16.50
C SER A 9 11.04 32.38 -15.52
N HIS A 10 12.20 31.74 -15.31
CA HIS A 10 12.37 30.61 -14.37
C HIS A 10 11.34 29.49 -14.56
N ALA A 11 11.04 29.16 -15.82
CA ALA A 11 10.10 28.10 -16.13
C ALA A 11 10.65 26.74 -15.68
N VAL A 12 9.82 25.94 -15.01
CA VAL A 12 10.16 24.62 -14.48
C VAL A 12 9.63 23.51 -15.38
N ALA A 13 8.42 23.71 -15.94
CA ALA A 13 7.81 22.75 -16.85
C ALA A 13 7.04 23.46 -17.96
N ALA A 14 6.97 22.80 -19.13
CA ALA A 14 6.22 23.26 -20.27
C ALA A 14 5.57 22.08 -21.02
N VAL A 15 4.42 22.33 -21.66
CA VAL A 15 3.74 21.37 -22.54
C VAL A 15 3.02 22.12 -23.65
N ILE A 16 2.92 21.52 -24.85
CA ILE A 16 2.16 22.07 -25.96
C ILE A 16 0.82 21.35 -26.03
N TYR A 17 -0.27 22.11 -26.21
CA TYR A 17 -1.58 21.56 -26.54
C TYR A 17 -2.25 22.45 -27.58
N GLY A 18 -2.56 21.86 -28.75
CA GLY A 18 -3.01 22.61 -29.91
C GLY A 18 -2.00 23.69 -30.30
N SER A 19 -2.43 24.94 -30.36
CA SER A 19 -1.59 26.11 -30.65
C SER A 19 -1.07 26.85 -29.42
N LYS A 20 -1.25 26.29 -28.21
CA LYS A 20 -0.84 26.92 -26.95
C LYS A 20 0.36 26.21 -26.33
N LEU A 21 1.34 27.00 -25.91
CA LEU A 21 2.44 26.60 -25.02
C LEU A 21 2.06 26.92 -23.58
N TRP A 22 1.82 25.88 -22.80
CA TRP A 22 1.62 25.96 -21.36
C TRP A 22 2.97 25.95 -20.66
N MET A 23 3.16 26.85 -19.71
CA MET A 23 4.40 26.99 -18.95
C MET A 23 4.10 27.22 -17.48
N SER A 24 4.94 26.65 -16.61
CA SER A 24 4.88 26.87 -15.17
C SER A 24 6.18 27.46 -14.62
N SER A 25 6.07 28.31 -13.60
CA SER A 25 7.19 28.79 -12.79
C SER A 25 6.79 28.72 -11.31
N GLY A 26 7.33 27.71 -10.60
CA GLY A 26 6.95 27.41 -9.22
C GLY A 26 5.46 27.12 -9.07
N ARG A 27 4.71 28.06 -8.49
CA ARG A 27 3.25 28.00 -8.26
C ARG A 27 2.45 28.86 -9.25
N THR A 28 2.99 29.09 -10.43
CA THR A 28 2.33 29.90 -11.46
C THR A 28 2.16 29.07 -12.71
N LEU A 29 0.98 29.11 -13.32
CA LEU A 29 0.64 28.45 -14.57
C LEU A 29 0.22 29.49 -15.60
N SER A 30 0.72 29.40 -16.83
CA SER A 30 0.45 30.35 -17.91
C SER A 30 0.31 29.61 -19.24
N ALA A 31 -0.49 30.15 -20.16
CA ALA A 31 -0.63 29.62 -21.50
C ALA A 31 -0.42 30.73 -22.54
N HIS A 32 0.44 30.45 -23.52
CA HIS A 32 0.89 31.41 -24.53
C HIS A 32 0.60 30.87 -25.92
N ALA A 33 0.12 31.71 -26.83
CA ALA A 33 -0.03 31.30 -28.22
C ALA A 33 1.35 31.09 -28.87
N ILE A 34 1.53 29.97 -29.58
CA ILE A 34 2.76 29.69 -30.32
C ILE A 34 2.71 30.45 -31.65
N PRO A 35 3.66 31.35 -31.95
CA PRO A 35 3.69 32.06 -33.22
C PRO A 35 3.92 31.11 -34.39
N ILE A 36 3.04 31.12 -35.40
CA ILE A 36 3.21 30.34 -36.63
C ILE A 36 4.34 30.95 -37.46
N ALA A 37 5.23 30.11 -37.99
CA ALA A 37 6.30 30.54 -38.88
C ALA A 37 5.74 31.29 -40.09
N GLY A 38 6.23 32.52 -40.33
CA GLY A 38 5.76 33.40 -41.42
C GLY A 38 4.75 34.47 -40.98
N SER A 39 4.16 34.36 -39.79
CA SER A 39 3.27 35.41 -39.27
C SER A 39 4.10 36.63 -38.80
N GLN A 40 3.69 37.84 -39.19
CA GLN A 40 4.28 39.11 -38.73
C GLN A 40 3.67 39.54 -37.38
N VAL A 41 3.49 38.59 -36.47
CA VAL A 41 2.96 38.88 -35.14
C VAL A 41 4.13 39.39 -34.29
N GLY A 42 4.09 40.67 -33.94
CA GLY A 42 5.09 41.30 -33.08
C GLY A 42 5.13 40.65 -31.69
N SER A 43 6.25 40.81 -30.97
CA SER A 43 6.51 40.19 -29.66
C SER A 43 5.47 40.50 -28.56
N ASN A 44 4.54 41.43 -28.82
CA ASN A 44 3.52 41.89 -27.88
C ASN A 44 2.10 41.40 -28.21
N ASP A 45 1.89 40.64 -29.29
CA ASP A 45 0.56 40.21 -29.75
C ASP A 45 0.19 38.76 -29.36
N THR A 46 1.03 38.06 -28.59
CA THR A 46 0.57 36.85 -27.90
C THR A 46 -0.36 37.27 -26.78
N LYS A 47 -1.68 37.33 -27.06
CA LYS A 47 -2.72 37.42 -26.02
C LYS A 47 -2.56 36.26 -25.04
N SER A 48 -1.72 36.42 -24.02
CA SER A 48 -1.57 35.47 -22.93
C SER A 48 -2.72 35.72 -21.97
N GLN A 49 -3.48 34.68 -21.63
CA GLN A 49 -4.33 34.78 -20.45
C GLN A 49 -3.44 35.10 -19.23
N PRO A 50 -3.94 35.89 -18.26
CA PRO A 50 -3.15 36.22 -17.10
C PRO A 50 -2.69 34.94 -16.38
N PRO A 51 -1.45 34.90 -15.88
CA PRO A 51 -0.94 33.72 -15.19
C PRO A 51 -1.80 33.39 -13.97
N ILE A 52 -2.13 32.12 -13.82
CA ILE A 52 -2.90 31.60 -12.69
C ILE A 52 -1.95 31.22 -11.57
N ARG A 53 -2.20 31.76 -10.38
CA ARG A 53 -1.48 31.35 -9.17
C ARG A 53 -2.15 30.12 -8.57
N ILE A 54 -1.35 29.07 -8.40
CA ILE A 54 -1.73 27.86 -7.70
C ILE A 54 -1.94 28.17 -6.21
N PRO A 55 -3.07 27.73 -5.61
CA PRO A 55 -3.34 27.83 -4.17
C PRO A 55 -2.20 27.32 -3.27
N ASN A 56 -2.08 27.93 -2.08
CA ASN A 56 -0.98 27.65 -1.13
C ASN A 56 -1.08 26.25 -0.47
N ASP A 57 -2.23 25.59 -0.54
CA ASP A 57 -2.46 24.22 -0.07
C ASP A 57 -1.93 23.15 -1.06
N MET A 58 -1.32 23.59 -2.16
CA MET A 58 -0.63 22.73 -3.13
C MET A 58 0.86 23.04 -3.25
N GLY A 59 1.61 22.01 -3.60
CA GLY A 59 3.04 22.06 -3.90
C GLY A 59 3.38 22.87 -5.16
N ASN A 60 4.68 23.07 -5.38
CA ASN A 60 5.16 23.65 -6.64
C ASN A 60 4.92 22.68 -7.80
N ILE A 61 4.65 23.20 -9.00
CA ILE A 61 4.52 22.38 -10.20
C ILE A 61 5.88 21.81 -10.57
N THR A 62 5.93 20.49 -10.79
CA THR A 62 7.14 19.77 -11.18
C THR A 62 7.13 19.34 -12.65
N LYS A 63 5.95 19.02 -13.20
CA LYS A 63 5.79 18.65 -14.61
C LYS A 63 4.41 19.07 -15.14
N LEU A 64 4.35 19.37 -16.43
CA LEU A 64 3.12 19.54 -17.19
C LEU A 64 3.06 18.47 -18.28
N MET A 65 1.89 17.89 -18.53
CA MET A 65 1.68 16.92 -19.61
C MET A 65 0.23 16.88 -20.08
N THR A 66 0.02 16.21 -21.21
CA THR A 66 -1.28 15.80 -21.74
C THR A 66 -1.41 14.27 -21.61
N ILE A 67 -2.64 13.77 -21.57
CA ILE A 67 -2.93 12.32 -21.57
C ILE A 67 -3.91 12.07 -22.72
N PRO A 68 -3.61 11.19 -23.70
CA PRO A 68 -4.47 10.99 -24.87
C PRO A 68 -5.93 10.66 -24.54
N TYR A 69 -6.16 9.82 -23.52
CA TYR A 69 -7.50 9.44 -23.06
C TYR A 69 -8.33 10.61 -22.49
N HIS A 70 -7.66 11.69 -22.09
CA HIS A 70 -8.25 12.88 -21.49
C HIS A 70 -8.08 14.10 -22.41
N PRO A 71 -8.80 14.15 -23.55
CA PRO A 71 -8.68 15.27 -24.48
C PRO A 71 -9.11 16.58 -23.82
N TYR A 72 -8.55 17.69 -24.30
CA TYR A 72 -8.80 19.04 -23.79
C TYR A 72 -8.39 19.29 -22.35
N ARG A 73 -7.52 18.43 -21.78
CA ARG A 73 -7.04 18.56 -20.40
C ARG A 73 -5.52 18.67 -20.32
N ILE A 74 -5.05 19.54 -19.44
CA ILE A 74 -3.66 19.66 -19.02
C ILE A 74 -3.52 19.14 -17.59
N PHE A 75 -2.49 18.36 -17.36
CA PHE A 75 -2.17 17.79 -16.05
C PHE A 75 -0.89 18.42 -15.53
N ALA A 76 -0.93 18.89 -14.28
CA ALA A 76 0.22 19.42 -13.56
C ALA A 76 0.52 18.57 -12.33
N SER A 77 1.71 17.96 -12.25
CA SER A 77 2.15 17.28 -11.03
C SER A 77 2.77 18.27 -10.04
N HIS A 78 2.65 17.97 -8.75
CA HIS A 78 3.13 18.81 -7.68
C HIS A 78 4.12 18.09 -6.75
N ASP A 79 5.06 18.85 -6.17
CA ASP A 79 6.09 18.35 -5.23
C ASP A 79 5.53 17.91 -3.86
N ASP A 80 4.21 17.91 -3.69
CA ASP A 80 3.49 17.43 -2.50
C ASP A 80 2.60 16.20 -2.78
N GLY A 81 2.77 15.55 -3.93
CA GLY A 81 2.08 14.30 -4.25
C GLY A 81 0.70 14.48 -4.90
N LYS A 82 0.34 15.71 -5.28
CA LYS A 82 -0.92 16.02 -5.97
C LYS A 82 -0.73 16.16 -7.48
N ILE A 83 -1.80 15.93 -8.21
CA ILE A 83 -1.94 16.24 -9.64
C ILE A 83 -3.17 17.14 -9.80
N SER A 84 -2.99 18.31 -10.38
CA SER A 84 -4.10 19.19 -10.74
C SER A 84 -4.43 19.07 -12.24
N MET A 85 -5.73 19.09 -12.53
CA MET A 85 -6.29 18.95 -13.88
C MET A 85 -6.91 20.28 -14.29
N TRP A 86 -6.63 20.69 -15.52
CA TRP A 86 -7.00 22.00 -16.05
C TRP A 86 -7.65 21.84 -17.41
N ASP A 87 -8.66 22.64 -17.69
CA ASP A 87 -9.22 22.77 -19.03
C ASP A 87 -8.22 23.48 -19.95
N ALA A 88 -7.86 22.85 -21.06
CA ALA A 88 -6.83 23.34 -21.97
C ALA A 88 -7.26 24.60 -22.76
N ASN A 89 -8.56 24.89 -22.81
CA ASN A 89 -9.12 26.02 -23.53
C ASN A 89 -9.36 27.21 -22.58
N THR A 90 -10.01 26.99 -21.44
CA THR A 90 -10.43 28.03 -20.50
C THR A 90 -9.39 28.35 -19.41
N MET A 91 -8.41 27.46 -19.19
CA MET A 91 -7.50 27.48 -18.04
C MET A 91 -8.19 27.34 -16.67
N GLU A 92 -9.44 26.86 -16.63
CA GLU A 92 -10.11 26.58 -15.36
C GLU A 92 -9.60 25.28 -14.75
N ARG A 93 -9.44 25.27 -13.42
CA ARG A 93 -9.06 24.06 -12.67
C ARG A 93 -10.28 23.16 -12.52
N LEU A 94 -10.20 21.97 -13.10
CA LEU A 94 -11.26 20.97 -13.08
C LEU A 94 -11.23 20.13 -11.80
N GLN A 95 -10.05 19.64 -11.43
CA GLN A 95 -9.89 18.68 -10.32
C GLN A 95 -8.49 18.75 -9.71
N VAL A 96 -8.37 18.32 -8.46
CA VAL A 96 -7.09 18.00 -7.83
C VAL A 96 -7.18 16.59 -7.26
N ILE A 97 -6.25 15.73 -7.67
CA ILE A 97 -6.16 14.35 -7.23
C ILE A 97 -4.92 14.25 -6.35
N THR A 98 -5.06 13.68 -5.16
CA THR A 98 -3.89 13.36 -4.34
C THR A 98 -3.52 11.91 -4.62
N VAL A 99 -2.42 11.70 -5.35
CA VAL A 99 -2.03 10.37 -5.85
C VAL A 99 -0.96 9.69 -4.98
N SER A 100 -0.27 10.47 -4.15
CA SER A 100 0.73 10.00 -3.21
C SER A 100 0.93 11.02 -2.10
N MET A 101 1.61 10.62 -1.02
CA MET A 101 2.14 11.54 0.00
C MET A 101 3.58 11.96 -0.28
N TYR A 102 4.24 11.28 -1.21
CA TYR A 102 5.59 11.59 -1.65
C TYR A 102 5.53 12.68 -2.73
N GLY A 103 6.49 13.58 -2.71
CA GLY A 103 6.59 14.64 -3.72
C GLY A 103 6.86 14.05 -5.10
N ILE A 104 6.03 14.41 -6.09
CA ILE A 104 6.23 13.99 -7.47
C ILE A 104 7.35 14.83 -8.06
N CYS A 105 8.47 14.21 -8.41
CA CYS A 105 9.59 14.88 -9.05
C CYS A 105 9.42 14.99 -10.57
N THR A 106 8.81 13.98 -11.20
CA THR A 106 8.59 13.94 -12.64
C THR A 106 7.40 13.04 -12.97
N MET A 107 6.83 13.20 -14.16
CA MET A 107 5.70 12.42 -14.64
C MET A 107 5.76 12.27 -16.17
N ALA A 108 5.22 11.17 -16.71
CA ALA A 108 5.07 10.95 -18.14
C ALA A 108 3.76 10.21 -18.45
N SER A 109 3.12 10.58 -19.56
CA SER A 109 2.04 9.79 -20.15
C SER A 109 2.64 8.67 -20.99
N VAL A 110 2.20 7.43 -20.77
CA VAL A 110 2.70 6.24 -21.46
C VAL A 110 1.51 5.51 -22.07
N GLY A 111 1.54 5.29 -23.38
CA GLY A 111 0.39 4.78 -24.11
C GLY A 111 -0.78 5.77 -24.10
N GLU A 112 -2.01 5.27 -24.04
CA GLU A 112 -3.21 6.13 -24.16
C GLU A 112 -3.71 6.69 -22.83
N TYR A 113 -3.59 5.91 -21.75
CA TYR A 113 -4.24 6.22 -20.47
C TYR A 113 -3.37 5.94 -19.24
N HIS A 114 -2.11 5.49 -19.39
CA HIS A 114 -1.23 5.30 -18.24
C HIS A 114 -0.42 6.54 -17.92
N VAL A 115 -0.27 6.79 -16.63
CA VAL A 115 0.61 7.83 -16.11
C VAL A 115 1.67 7.21 -15.22
N TRP A 116 2.93 7.47 -15.55
CA TRP A 116 4.07 7.08 -14.74
C TRP A 116 4.52 8.30 -13.93
N ALA A 117 4.54 8.19 -12.61
CA ALA A 117 4.99 9.24 -11.71
C ALA A 117 6.24 8.79 -10.94
N GLY A 118 7.30 9.60 -11.02
CA GLY A 118 8.54 9.40 -10.29
C GLY A 118 8.59 10.28 -9.04
N TYR A 119 8.95 9.70 -7.91
CA TYR A 119 8.89 10.35 -6.59
C TYR A 119 10.28 10.70 -6.03
N ASN A 120 10.29 11.64 -5.08
CA ASN A 120 11.49 12.01 -4.33
C ASN A 120 12.10 10.86 -3.51
N THR A 121 11.31 9.82 -3.25
CA THR A 121 11.74 8.59 -2.57
C THR A 121 12.46 7.60 -3.50
N GLY A 122 12.55 7.87 -4.80
CA GLY A 122 13.05 6.91 -5.79
C GLY A 122 12.05 5.85 -6.21
N MET A 123 10.80 5.98 -5.77
CA MET A 123 9.71 5.14 -6.25
C MET A 123 9.20 5.62 -7.61
N ILE A 124 8.73 4.69 -8.44
CA ILE A 124 7.92 4.98 -9.63
C ILE A 124 6.59 4.27 -9.47
N TYR A 125 5.48 5.00 -9.60
CA TYR A 125 4.14 4.42 -9.61
C TYR A 125 3.52 4.58 -11.00
N VAL A 126 2.74 3.58 -11.41
CA VAL A 126 1.95 3.60 -12.64
C VAL A 126 0.49 3.66 -12.30
N TYR A 127 -0.20 4.64 -12.88
CA TYR A 127 -1.61 4.88 -12.68
C TYR A 127 -2.39 4.58 -13.94
N ASP A 128 -3.52 3.88 -13.78
CA ASP A 128 -4.61 3.89 -14.75
C ASP A 128 -5.49 5.12 -14.49
N THR A 129 -5.63 5.95 -15.52
CA THR A 129 -6.37 7.22 -15.43
C THR A 129 -7.81 7.14 -15.93
N ARG A 130 -8.29 5.96 -16.34
CA ARG A 130 -9.67 5.76 -16.83
C ARG A 130 -10.72 5.87 -15.72
N PRO A 131 -10.53 5.28 -14.52
CA PRO A 131 -11.49 5.42 -13.44
C PRO A 131 -11.47 6.84 -12.85
N GLU A 132 -12.59 7.27 -12.25
CA GLU A 132 -12.69 8.59 -11.60
C GLU A 132 -11.63 8.79 -10.49
N LYS A 133 -11.37 7.72 -9.73
CA LYS A 133 -10.23 7.63 -8.81
C LYS A 133 -9.14 6.80 -9.47
N TRP A 134 -8.04 7.45 -9.83
CA TRP A 134 -6.94 6.77 -10.50
C TRP A 134 -6.46 5.55 -9.70
N ALA A 135 -6.38 4.42 -10.37
CA ALA A 135 -5.95 3.17 -9.76
C ALA A 135 -4.45 3.02 -9.95
N VAL A 136 -3.73 2.65 -8.88
CA VAL A 136 -2.32 2.29 -8.98
C VAL A 136 -2.25 0.87 -9.54
N LEU A 137 -1.62 0.70 -10.71
CA LEU A 137 -1.39 -0.61 -11.32
C LEU A 137 -0.12 -1.26 -10.79
N LYS A 138 0.96 -0.46 -10.70
CA LYS A 138 2.28 -0.94 -10.28
C LYS A 138 3.02 0.11 -9.45
N MET A 139 3.89 -0.39 -8.57
CA MET A 139 4.80 0.42 -7.76
C MET A 139 6.17 -0.26 -7.75
N TRP A 140 7.22 0.49 -8.04
CA TRP A 140 8.59 -0.02 -7.99
C TRP A 140 9.48 0.88 -7.17
N LYS A 141 10.36 0.27 -6.36
CA LYS A 141 11.57 0.95 -5.89
C LYS A 141 12.58 0.99 -7.03
N ALA A 142 12.38 1.94 -7.93
CA ALA A 142 13.16 2.09 -9.15
C ALA A 142 14.59 2.58 -8.88
N HIS A 143 14.72 3.48 -7.91
CA HIS A 143 15.98 4.17 -7.62
C HIS A 143 16.21 4.32 -6.12
N THR A 144 17.48 4.49 -5.74
CA THR A 144 17.84 4.80 -4.35
C THR A 144 17.61 6.28 -4.03
N GLY A 145 17.87 7.17 -4.99
CA GLY A 145 17.62 8.61 -4.93
C GLY A 145 16.32 9.04 -5.63
N ALA A 146 16.04 10.35 -5.62
CA ALA A 146 14.85 10.92 -6.25
C ALA A 146 14.83 10.67 -7.75
N VAL A 147 13.66 10.29 -8.30
CA VAL A 147 13.50 10.08 -9.75
C VAL A 147 13.46 11.45 -10.45
N THR A 148 14.50 11.78 -11.21
CA THR A 148 14.67 13.10 -11.81
C THR A 148 14.03 13.24 -13.17
N GLN A 149 13.99 12.18 -13.98
CA GLN A 149 13.36 12.20 -15.30
C GLN A 149 12.62 10.90 -15.61
N LEU A 150 11.59 11.03 -16.45
CA LEU A 150 10.91 9.94 -17.14
C LEU A 150 10.81 10.34 -18.61
N VAL A 151 11.38 9.53 -19.50
CA VAL A 151 11.36 9.73 -20.95
C VAL A 151 10.72 8.53 -21.59
N VAL A 152 9.76 8.76 -22.49
CA VAL A 152 9.05 7.70 -23.20
C VAL A 152 9.57 7.68 -24.63
N ASP A 153 10.05 6.53 -25.06
CA ASP A 153 10.47 6.30 -26.44
C ASP A 153 9.33 5.68 -27.23
N GLU A 154 8.45 6.53 -27.74
CA GLU A 154 7.40 6.11 -28.68
C GLU A 154 7.96 5.79 -30.08
N SER A 155 9.17 6.26 -30.42
CA SER A 155 9.75 6.02 -31.76
C SER A 155 10.13 4.56 -31.98
N SER A 156 10.47 3.84 -30.91
CA SER A 156 10.69 2.39 -30.93
C SER A 156 9.45 1.57 -31.34
N LEU A 157 8.23 2.13 -31.23
CA LEU A 157 7.03 1.49 -31.77
C LEU A 157 6.95 1.57 -33.30
N LEU A 158 7.56 2.60 -33.89
CA LEU A 158 7.49 2.89 -35.33
C LEU A 158 8.64 2.22 -36.10
N MET A 159 9.83 2.18 -35.50
CA MET A 159 11.09 1.84 -36.18
C MET A 159 11.53 0.38 -36.01
N ASP A 160 11.01 -0.36 -35.02
CA ASP A 160 11.36 -1.78 -34.81
C ASP A 160 10.50 -2.67 -35.73
N GLU A 161 11.08 -3.10 -36.86
CA GLU A 161 10.44 -3.97 -37.85
C GLU A 161 9.97 -5.31 -37.28
N ASN A 162 10.52 -5.77 -36.14
CA ASN A 162 10.27 -7.12 -35.67
C ASN A 162 9.46 -7.21 -34.36
N ARG A 163 9.42 -6.19 -33.50
CA ARG A 163 8.81 -6.33 -32.14
C ARG A 163 8.16 -5.12 -31.50
N GLY A 164 8.02 -3.98 -32.18
CA GLY A 164 7.29 -2.78 -31.71
C GLY A 164 7.32 -2.56 -30.19
N ARG A 165 8.36 -1.94 -29.66
CA ARG A 165 8.56 -1.79 -28.19
C ARG A 165 8.24 -0.37 -27.74
N LEU A 166 7.50 -0.23 -26.63
CA LEU A 166 7.39 1.05 -25.93
C LEU A 166 8.31 1.02 -24.72
N GLN A 167 9.35 1.85 -24.71
CA GLN A 167 10.27 1.92 -23.58
C GLN A 167 10.03 3.18 -22.77
N VAL A 168 10.12 3.04 -21.45
CA VAL A 168 10.23 4.18 -20.54
C VAL A 168 11.62 4.14 -19.94
N VAL A 169 12.30 5.28 -19.93
CA VAL A 169 13.62 5.44 -19.32
C VAL A 169 13.48 6.38 -18.13
N SER A 170 13.92 5.94 -16.96
CA SER A 170 13.95 6.77 -15.75
C SER A 170 15.38 7.04 -15.32
N SER A 171 15.64 8.21 -14.74
CA SER A 171 16.93 8.54 -14.12
C SER A 171 16.77 9.02 -12.69
N ASP A 172 17.82 8.86 -11.88
CA ASP A 172 17.89 9.44 -10.53
C ASP A 172 18.92 10.55 -10.38
N SER A 173 18.89 11.20 -9.21
CA SER A 173 19.81 12.29 -8.85
C SER A 173 21.29 11.88 -8.78
N ASN A 174 21.60 10.59 -8.79
CA ASN A 174 22.96 10.05 -8.76
C ASN A 174 23.45 9.63 -10.16
N GLY A 175 22.61 9.78 -11.19
CA GLY A 175 22.92 9.41 -12.57
C GLY A 175 22.66 7.95 -12.92
N PHE A 176 21.99 7.17 -12.05
CA PHE A 176 21.54 5.83 -12.42
C PHE A 176 20.33 5.90 -13.33
N VAL A 177 20.23 4.95 -14.26
CA VAL A 177 19.14 4.85 -15.24
C VAL A 177 18.45 3.51 -15.13
N GLY A 178 17.13 3.51 -15.19
CA GLY A 178 16.29 2.31 -15.33
C GLY A 178 15.58 2.31 -16.68
N VAL A 179 15.52 1.14 -17.33
CA VAL A 179 14.78 0.93 -18.58
C VAL A 179 13.62 0.00 -18.31
N TRP A 180 12.42 0.41 -18.72
CA TRP A 180 11.17 -0.24 -18.35
C TRP A 180 10.33 -0.53 -19.60
N ASP A 181 9.57 -1.61 -19.54
CA ASP A 181 8.52 -1.89 -20.52
C ASP A 181 7.32 -0.97 -20.26
N GLY A 182 7.13 -0.01 -21.16
CA GLY A 182 6.03 0.95 -21.10
C GLY A 182 4.67 0.34 -21.41
N LEU A 183 4.61 -0.83 -22.05
CA LEU A 183 3.37 -1.55 -22.30
C LEU A 183 2.91 -2.40 -21.12
N LEU A 184 3.79 -2.59 -20.11
CA LEU A 184 3.52 -3.44 -18.95
C LEU A 184 3.13 -4.86 -19.36
N THR A 185 3.84 -5.46 -20.33
CA THR A 185 3.51 -6.73 -20.97
C THR A 185 3.19 -7.83 -19.95
N GLU A 186 4.10 -8.06 -19.01
CA GLU A 186 3.91 -9.12 -18.00
C GLU A 186 2.71 -8.82 -17.10
N HIS A 187 2.49 -7.56 -16.72
CA HIS A 187 1.30 -7.18 -15.95
C HIS A 187 -0.01 -7.41 -16.73
N TRP A 188 -0.02 -7.10 -18.03
CA TRP A 188 -1.18 -7.35 -18.88
C TRP A 188 -1.49 -8.84 -18.96
N LYS A 189 -0.46 -9.68 -19.14
CA LYS A 189 -0.61 -11.14 -19.21
C LYS A 189 -1.05 -11.73 -17.88
N ASP A 190 -0.44 -11.31 -16.78
CA ASP A 190 -0.80 -11.72 -15.42
C ASP A 190 -2.26 -11.37 -15.12
N ASP A 191 -2.71 -10.16 -15.48
CA ASP A 191 -4.11 -9.75 -15.31
C ASP A 191 -5.08 -10.61 -16.14
N HIS A 192 -4.71 -10.97 -17.37
CA HIS A 192 -5.52 -11.85 -18.23
C HIS A 192 -5.56 -13.29 -17.71
N LEU A 193 -4.43 -13.80 -17.20
CA LEU A 193 -4.35 -15.10 -16.53
C LEU A 193 -5.22 -15.10 -15.26
N GLN A 194 -5.07 -14.11 -14.39
CA GLN A 194 -5.80 -14.03 -13.12
C GLN A 194 -7.32 -13.93 -13.33
N LYS A 195 -7.78 -13.16 -14.33
CA LYS A 195 -9.21 -13.10 -14.70
C LYS A 195 -9.78 -14.44 -15.16
N ARG A 196 -8.92 -15.36 -15.60
CA ARG A 196 -9.24 -16.71 -16.08
C ARG A 196 -8.74 -17.79 -15.13
N ALA A 197 -8.46 -17.44 -13.87
CA ALA A 197 -7.96 -18.36 -12.86
C ALA A 197 -8.83 -19.61 -12.70
N SER A 198 -10.15 -19.53 -12.90
CA SER A 198 -11.04 -20.69 -12.85
C SER A 198 -10.75 -21.78 -13.91
N GLU A 199 -10.00 -21.48 -14.97
CA GLU A 199 -9.62 -22.46 -16.00
C GLU A 199 -8.48 -23.38 -15.54
N TYR A 200 -7.65 -22.93 -14.59
CA TYR A 200 -6.46 -23.65 -14.13
C TYR A 200 -6.33 -23.77 -12.60
N CYS A 201 -7.18 -23.12 -11.83
CA CYS A 201 -7.24 -23.23 -10.38
C CYS A 201 -8.49 -23.97 -9.91
N THR A 202 -8.31 -24.82 -8.89
CA THR A 202 -9.39 -25.24 -7.98
C THR A 202 -9.27 -24.45 -6.68
N TYR A 203 -10.35 -24.40 -5.90
CA TYR A 203 -10.40 -23.60 -4.69
C TYR A 203 -10.93 -24.43 -3.53
N ASP A 204 -10.27 -24.30 -2.38
CA ASP A 204 -10.69 -24.89 -1.11
C ASP A 204 -10.99 -23.79 -0.10
N ASP A 205 -11.96 -24.04 0.78
CA ASP A 205 -12.24 -23.12 1.88
C ASP A 205 -11.18 -23.29 2.99
N ALA A 206 -10.59 -22.19 3.42
CA ALA A 206 -9.66 -22.12 4.53
C ALA A 206 -10.21 -21.20 5.63
N ARG A 207 -9.87 -21.53 6.88
CA ARG A 207 -10.32 -20.83 8.08
C ARG A 207 -9.15 -20.37 8.92
N VAL A 208 -9.13 -19.08 9.26
CA VAL A 208 -8.11 -18.50 10.13
C VAL A 208 -8.72 -17.87 11.37
N MET A 209 -8.14 -18.17 12.53
CA MET A 209 -8.42 -17.51 13.80
C MET A 209 -7.26 -16.57 14.15
N ILE A 210 -7.56 -15.29 14.36
CA ILE A 210 -6.59 -14.28 14.74
C ILE A 210 -6.89 -13.79 16.15
N CYS A 211 -5.95 -14.00 17.05
CA CYS A 211 -5.99 -13.65 18.47
C CYS A 211 -5.00 -12.53 18.75
N SER A 212 -5.43 -11.47 19.44
CA SER A 212 -4.54 -10.36 19.82
C SER A 212 -4.72 -9.93 21.28
N TRP A 213 -3.62 -9.68 21.98
CA TRP A 213 -3.65 -9.22 23.37
C TRP A 213 -2.41 -8.42 23.78
N ASN A 214 -2.62 -7.17 24.22
CA ASN A 214 -1.64 -6.46 25.04
C ASN A 214 -1.72 -7.00 26.48
N ILE A 215 -0.64 -7.61 26.96
CA ILE A 215 -0.66 -8.35 28.22
C ILE A 215 -0.14 -7.56 29.43
N ASP A 216 0.26 -6.29 29.26
CA ASP A 216 0.79 -5.44 30.34
C ASP A 216 1.89 -6.15 31.16
N ALA A 217 2.84 -6.77 30.45
CA ALA A 217 3.98 -7.52 31.00
C ALA A 217 3.65 -8.69 31.93
N ASN A 218 2.39 -9.15 31.92
CA ASN A 218 1.97 -10.31 32.70
C ASN A 218 2.79 -11.55 32.31
N LYS A 219 2.92 -12.44 33.29
CA LYS A 219 3.55 -13.74 33.07
C LYS A 219 2.48 -14.82 32.98
N PRO A 220 2.71 -15.89 32.20
CA PRO A 220 1.79 -17.02 32.15
C PRO A 220 1.45 -17.59 33.53
N GLU A 221 2.40 -17.63 34.47
CA GLU A 221 2.15 -18.23 35.80
C GLU A 221 1.21 -17.39 36.68
N LYS A 222 0.95 -16.13 36.32
CA LYS A 222 -0.04 -15.28 37.00
C LYS A 222 -1.45 -15.44 36.45
N ILE A 223 -1.61 -16.11 35.31
CA ILE A 223 -2.90 -16.35 34.69
C ILE A 223 -3.49 -17.59 35.35
N VAL A 224 -4.39 -17.39 36.30
CA VAL A 224 -4.97 -18.44 37.14
C VAL A 224 -6.46 -18.22 37.34
N GLY A 225 -7.18 -19.27 37.73
CA GLY A 225 -8.59 -19.19 38.08
C GLY A 225 -9.46 -18.71 36.93
N GLU A 226 -10.16 -17.58 37.12
CA GLU A 226 -11.04 -17.00 36.11
C GLU A 226 -10.29 -16.62 34.83
N ASP A 227 -9.13 -15.98 34.96
CA ASP A 227 -8.37 -15.50 33.81
C ASP A 227 -7.88 -16.66 32.94
N ASP A 228 -7.45 -17.78 33.54
CA ASP A 228 -7.06 -18.98 32.77
C ASP A 228 -8.25 -19.56 32.00
N ARG A 229 -9.44 -19.59 32.60
CA ARG A 229 -10.67 -20.02 31.90
C ARG A 229 -11.01 -19.11 30.73
N GLN A 230 -10.91 -17.80 30.93
CA GLN A 230 -11.18 -16.80 29.89
C GLN A 230 -10.14 -16.85 28.75
N VAL A 231 -8.87 -17.12 29.07
CA VAL A 231 -7.80 -17.31 28.07
C VAL A 231 -8.02 -18.59 27.26
N ARG A 232 -8.49 -19.68 27.89
CA ARG A 232 -8.90 -20.90 27.17
C ARG A 232 -10.05 -20.62 26.21
N GLU A 233 -11.06 -19.87 26.64
CA GLU A 233 -12.16 -19.47 25.75
C GLU A 233 -11.67 -18.61 24.58
N TRP A 234 -10.76 -17.66 24.85
CA TRP A 234 -10.14 -16.81 23.82
C TRP A 234 -9.39 -17.61 22.76
N LEU A 235 -8.49 -18.50 23.20
CA LEU A 235 -7.72 -19.36 22.32
C LEU A 235 -8.50 -20.58 21.79
N GLY A 236 -9.75 -20.76 22.20
CA GLY A 236 -10.66 -21.82 21.76
C GLY A 236 -11.90 -21.27 21.05
N SER A 237 -11.83 -20.01 20.61
CA SER A 237 -13.00 -19.24 20.20
C SER A 237 -13.54 -19.56 18.82
N MET A 238 -12.77 -20.28 18.01
CA MET A 238 -13.17 -20.81 16.71
C MET A 238 -13.20 -22.33 16.73
N GLN A 239 -14.27 -22.90 16.17
CA GLN A 239 -14.32 -24.33 15.94
C GLN A 239 -13.45 -24.69 14.74
N ASP A 240 -12.48 -25.58 14.97
CA ASP A 240 -11.70 -26.23 13.92
C ASP A 240 -11.02 -25.29 12.91
N PRO A 241 -10.27 -24.25 13.33
CA PRO A 241 -9.52 -23.40 12.41
C PRO A 241 -8.42 -24.18 11.67
N ASP A 242 -8.08 -23.80 10.44
CA ASP A 242 -6.93 -24.38 9.74
C ASP A 242 -5.63 -23.69 10.16
N ILE A 243 -5.73 -22.39 10.47
CA ILE A 243 -4.63 -21.53 10.89
C ILE A 243 -5.03 -20.79 12.17
N ILE A 244 -4.16 -20.78 13.18
CA ILE A 244 -4.31 -19.97 14.40
C ILE A 244 -3.13 -19.01 14.51
N VAL A 245 -3.43 -17.72 14.63
CA VAL A 245 -2.43 -16.65 14.72
C VAL A 245 -2.60 -15.96 16.06
N VAL A 246 -1.54 -15.96 16.88
CA VAL A 246 -1.55 -15.27 18.18
C VAL A 246 -0.52 -14.16 18.17
N GLY A 247 -0.99 -12.91 18.32
CA GLY A 247 -0.16 -11.72 18.46
C GLY A 247 -0.24 -11.15 19.87
N ILE A 248 0.90 -11.07 20.56
CA ILE A 248 1.03 -10.50 21.91
C ILE A 248 1.80 -9.19 21.84
N GLN A 249 1.37 -8.19 22.63
CA GLN A 249 2.09 -6.94 22.87
C GLN A 249 2.41 -6.78 24.35
N GLU A 250 3.45 -6.00 24.65
CA GLU A 250 3.98 -5.75 26.00
C GLU A 250 4.31 -7.02 26.78
N ILE A 251 5.04 -7.96 26.16
CA ILE A 251 5.47 -9.18 26.86
C ILE A 251 6.41 -8.92 28.05
N VAL A 252 6.99 -7.72 28.08
CA VAL A 252 7.88 -7.20 29.11
C VAL A 252 7.55 -5.75 29.48
N ASP A 253 7.73 -5.43 30.76
CA ASP A 253 7.53 -4.09 31.30
C ASP A 253 8.78 -3.25 31.02
N LEU A 254 8.73 -2.50 29.92
CA LEU A 254 9.79 -1.59 29.51
C LEU A 254 9.61 -0.18 30.10
N GLU A 255 8.45 0.12 30.70
CA GLU A 255 8.18 1.40 31.38
C GLU A 255 8.56 1.37 32.87
N SER A 256 8.95 0.20 33.38
CA SER A 256 9.39 -0.01 34.75
C SER A 256 10.46 1.00 35.17
N LYS A 257 10.04 1.93 36.05
CA LYS A 257 10.94 2.83 36.77
C LYS A 257 12.10 2.09 37.45
N LYS A 258 11.99 0.77 37.69
CA LYS A 258 13.05 -0.05 38.32
C LYS A 258 14.23 -0.32 37.38
N GLN A 259 13.98 -0.53 36.08
CA GLN A 259 15.06 -0.68 35.09
C GLN A 259 15.67 0.70 34.74
N THR A 260 14.83 1.72 34.59
CA THR A 260 15.27 3.11 34.34
C THR A 260 15.98 3.73 35.56
N ALA A 261 15.58 3.41 36.79
CA ALA A 261 16.30 3.84 37.99
C ALA A 261 17.60 3.06 38.20
N ARG A 262 17.69 1.78 37.78
CA ARG A 262 18.95 1.05 37.81
C ARG A 262 19.99 1.68 36.87
N SER A 263 19.59 2.13 35.67
CA SER A 263 20.50 2.80 34.74
C SER A 263 20.87 4.24 35.16
N LEU A 264 20.01 4.91 35.93
CA LEU A 264 20.24 6.29 36.40
C LEU A 264 20.97 6.39 37.76
N PHE A 265 20.75 5.45 38.70
CA PHE A 265 21.35 5.50 40.05
C PHE A 265 22.58 4.61 40.22
N PHE A 266 22.73 3.56 39.44
CA PHE A 266 23.93 2.72 39.46
C PHE A 266 24.69 2.91 38.14
N LYS A 267 25.92 3.43 38.20
CA LYS A 267 26.89 3.42 37.09
C LYS A 267 27.36 1.99 36.71
N LYS A 268 26.55 0.97 36.97
CA LYS A 268 26.78 -0.37 36.45
C LYS A 268 26.06 -0.43 35.10
N LYS A 269 26.83 -0.46 34.01
CA LYS A 269 26.30 -0.85 32.70
C LYS A 269 25.54 -2.16 32.91
N VAL A 270 24.23 -2.15 32.72
CA VAL A 270 23.45 -3.39 32.64
C VAL A 270 24.03 -4.16 31.45
N ASP A 271 24.40 -5.42 31.68
CA ASP A 271 24.96 -6.25 30.63
C ASP A 271 23.89 -6.45 29.54
N PRO A 272 24.17 -6.09 28.28
CA PRO A 272 23.25 -6.35 27.17
C PRO A 272 22.82 -7.82 27.10
N HIS A 273 23.72 -8.75 27.44
CA HIS A 273 23.43 -10.19 27.42
C HIS A 273 22.39 -10.59 28.48
N GLU A 274 22.48 -10.06 29.71
CA GLU A 274 21.48 -10.34 30.76
C GLU A 274 20.06 -9.88 30.35
N THR A 275 19.97 -8.77 29.61
CA THR A 275 18.67 -8.21 29.18
C THR A 275 18.06 -9.04 28.06
N GLU A 276 18.90 -9.51 27.13
CA GLU A 276 18.53 -10.40 26.03
C GLU A 276 18.12 -11.80 26.53
N ASP A 277 18.80 -12.34 27.55
CA ASP A 277 18.47 -13.62 28.18
C ASP A 277 17.10 -13.59 28.86
N VAL A 278 16.79 -12.50 29.59
CA VAL A 278 15.48 -12.32 30.25
C VAL A 278 14.36 -12.22 29.22
N LEU A 279 14.57 -11.50 28.12
CA LEU A 279 13.60 -11.39 27.02
C LEU A 279 13.38 -12.76 26.37
N THR A 280 14.46 -13.47 26.05
CA THR A 280 14.43 -14.82 25.47
C THR A 280 13.65 -15.79 26.37
N HIS A 281 13.87 -15.74 27.69
CA HIS A 281 13.12 -16.55 28.62
C HIS A 281 11.61 -16.22 28.63
N ARG A 282 11.24 -14.92 28.57
CA ARG A 282 9.84 -14.49 28.53
C ARG A 282 9.12 -14.97 27.27
N TYR A 283 9.75 -14.88 26.11
CA TYR A 283 9.17 -15.42 24.87
C TYR A 283 8.95 -16.93 24.97
N LYS A 284 9.93 -17.67 25.52
CA LYS A 284 9.81 -19.12 25.71
C LYS A 284 8.65 -19.51 26.62
N LEU A 285 8.47 -18.81 27.76
CA LEU A 285 7.36 -19.09 28.67
C LEU A 285 6.00 -18.89 28.00
N TRP A 286 5.86 -17.82 27.23
CA TRP A 286 4.63 -17.55 26.49
C TRP A 286 4.41 -18.54 25.34
N HIS A 287 5.46 -18.88 24.59
CA HIS A 287 5.40 -19.94 23.59
C HIS A 287 4.86 -21.25 24.19
N ASP A 288 5.49 -21.73 25.27
CA ASP A 288 5.14 -23.00 25.90
C ASP A 288 3.71 -22.96 26.48
N TYR A 289 3.31 -21.82 27.05
CA TYR A 289 1.94 -21.61 27.53
C TYR A 289 0.92 -21.66 26.38
N LEU A 290 1.17 -20.97 25.26
CA LEU A 290 0.26 -20.97 24.11
C LEU A 290 0.13 -22.36 23.50
N VAL A 291 1.24 -23.07 23.28
CA VAL A 291 1.25 -24.45 22.76
C VAL A 291 0.42 -25.36 23.66
N ARG A 292 0.59 -25.24 24.98
CA ARG A 292 -0.17 -26.03 25.96
C ARG A 292 -1.67 -25.73 25.89
N ILE A 293 -2.09 -24.45 25.92
CA ILE A 293 -3.51 -24.09 25.89
C ILE A 293 -4.16 -24.50 24.57
N ILE A 294 -3.49 -24.31 23.43
CA ILE A 294 -3.99 -24.76 22.12
C ILE A 294 -4.14 -26.29 22.10
N GLY A 295 -3.16 -27.03 22.61
CA GLY A 295 -3.26 -28.50 22.73
C GLY A 295 -4.38 -28.96 23.67
N GLU A 296 -4.65 -28.23 24.74
CA GLU A 296 -5.76 -28.52 25.65
C GLU A 296 -7.13 -28.20 25.03
N ASN A 297 -7.24 -27.15 24.21
CA ASN A 297 -8.49 -26.73 23.56
C ASN A 297 -8.87 -27.63 22.36
N TYR A 298 -7.90 -28.06 21.56
CA TYR A 298 -8.14 -28.75 20.29
C TYR A 298 -7.62 -30.18 20.21
N GLY A 299 -6.97 -30.66 21.28
CA GLY A 299 -6.33 -31.97 21.32
C GLY A 299 -4.81 -31.89 21.12
N PRO A 300 -4.06 -32.77 21.78
CA PRO A 300 -2.60 -32.81 21.65
C PRO A 300 -2.22 -33.14 20.21
N HIS A 301 -1.22 -32.44 19.68
CA HIS A 301 -0.69 -32.61 18.32
C HIS A 301 -1.65 -32.26 17.17
N THR A 302 -2.85 -31.71 17.43
CA THR A 302 -3.76 -31.24 16.38
C THR A 302 -3.18 -30.07 15.58
N TYR A 303 -2.33 -29.25 16.20
CA TYR A 303 -1.67 -28.11 15.58
C TYR A 303 -0.16 -28.17 15.76
N THR A 304 0.54 -27.63 14.76
CA THR A 304 1.99 -27.46 14.73
C THR A 304 2.33 -25.98 14.63
N VAL A 305 3.28 -25.51 15.45
CA VAL A 305 3.82 -24.15 15.34
C VAL A 305 4.73 -24.10 14.11
N ILE A 306 4.36 -23.31 13.10
CA ILE A 306 5.15 -23.16 11.87
C ILE A 306 6.15 -22.02 11.96
N LYS A 307 5.86 -20.99 12.77
CA LYS A 307 6.74 -19.84 12.96
C LYS A 307 6.43 -19.10 14.25
N THR A 308 7.49 -18.67 14.92
CA THR A 308 7.44 -17.61 15.93
C THR A 308 8.43 -16.52 15.58
N ASP A 309 8.13 -15.30 15.99
CA ASP A 309 9.07 -14.19 15.93
C ASP A 309 8.75 -13.15 17.01
N GLN A 310 9.73 -12.30 17.32
CA GLN A 310 9.65 -11.34 18.41
C GLN A 310 10.31 -10.01 18.07
N LEU A 311 9.79 -8.94 18.68
CA LEU A 311 10.37 -7.61 18.61
C LEU A 311 10.13 -6.84 19.90
N VAL A 312 11.11 -6.88 20.81
CA VAL A 312 11.07 -6.11 22.07
C VAL A 312 9.83 -6.45 22.91
N GLY A 313 8.75 -5.68 22.84
CA GLY A 313 7.49 -6.01 23.54
C GLY A 313 6.55 -6.92 22.74
N LEU A 314 6.79 -7.13 21.44
CA LEU A 314 5.94 -7.89 20.54
C LEU A 314 6.37 -9.37 20.47
N PHE A 315 5.39 -10.25 20.34
CA PHE A 315 5.59 -11.67 20.07
C PHE A 315 4.48 -12.19 19.17
N SER A 316 4.83 -12.96 18.14
CA SER A 316 3.88 -13.59 17.22
C SER A 316 4.12 -15.09 17.17
N CYS A 317 3.04 -15.87 17.21
CA CYS A 317 3.08 -17.33 17.13
C CYS A 317 1.98 -17.83 16.19
N ILE A 318 2.36 -18.54 15.13
CA ILE A 318 1.43 -19.09 14.15
C ILE A 318 1.43 -20.61 14.21
N PHE A 319 0.23 -21.15 14.37
CA PHE A 319 -0.07 -22.56 14.33
C PHE A 319 -0.82 -22.89 13.04
N VAL A 320 -0.51 -24.04 12.47
CA VAL A 320 -1.29 -24.64 11.38
C VAL A 320 -1.71 -26.03 11.81
N ARG A 321 -2.91 -26.46 11.40
CA ARG A 321 -3.38 -27.82 11.62
C ARG A 321 -2.31 -28.80 11.14
N THR A 322 -1.98 -29.80 11.96
CA THR A 322 -0.85 -30.69 11.67
C THR A 322 -1.00 -31.44 10.34
N THR A 323 -2.24 -31.77 9.93
CA THR A 323 -2.52 -32.42 8.65
C THR A 323 -2.35 -31.49 7.43
N ASP A 324 -2.28 -30.18 7.65
CA ASP A 324 -2.12 -29.17 6.60
C ASP A 324 -0.67 -28.65 6.48
N VAL A 325 0.27 -29.13 7.30
CA VAL A 325 1.66 -28.64 7.30
C VAL A 325 2.33 -28.85 5.93
N ASP A 326 2.06 -29.97 5.24
CA ASP A 326 2.62 -30.24 3.91
C ASP A 326 2.05 -29.31 2.81
N ARG A 327 0.98 -28.57 3.12
CA ARG A 327 0.38 -27.54 2.24
C ARG A 327 1.01 -26.16 2.46
N VAL A 328 1.90 -26.02 3.44
CA VAL A 328 2.53 -24.75 3.81
C VAL A 328 3.98 -24.71 3.35
N PHE A 329 4.35 -23.64 2.64
CA PHE A 329 5.73 -23.42 2.21
C PHE A 329 6.11 -21.94 2.21
N ASP A 330 7.42 -21.70 2.01
CA ASP A 330 8.01 -20.36 1.95
C ASP A 330 7.66 -19.49 3.18
N VAL A 331 7.86 -20.09 4.36
CA VAL A 331 7.57 -19.47 5.66
C VAL A 331 8.70 -18.52 6.03
N ASP A 332 8.38 -17.25 6.22
CA ASP A 332 9.36 -16.25 6.66
C ASP A 332 8.79 -15.17 7.56
N SER A 333 9.66 -14.43 8.24
CA SER A 333 9.29 -13.31 9.11
C SER A 333 10.26 -12.15 9.03
N THR A 334 9.75 -10.96 9.29
CA THR A 334 10.53 -9.72 9.37
C THR A 334 9.95 -8.82 10.44
N SER A 335 10.78 -7.94 11.01
CA SER A 335 10.36 -7.04 12.08
C SER A 335 10.83 -5.61 11.82
N VAL A 336 9.93 -4.65 12.08
CA VAL A 336 10.16 -3.23 11.83
C VAL A 336 10.01 -2.46 13.13
N LYS A 337 11.08 -1.82 13.59
CA LYS A 337 11.08 -0.94 14.77
C LYS A 337 10.53 0.44 14.41
N THR A 338 9.50 0.90 15.10
CA THR A 338 8.96 2.25 15.00
C THR A 338 9.21 3.04 16.29
N GLY A 339 9.35 4.37 16.20
CA GLY A 339 9.70 5.23 17.35
C GLY A 339 10.40 6.52 16.93
N LEU A 340 10.46 7.50 17.85
CA LEU A 340 11.03 8.83 17.59
C LEU A 340 12.50 8.72 17.17
N LYS A 341 12.78 9.02 15.89
CA LYS A 341 14.14 9.07 15.33
C LYS A 341 14.75 10.44 15.66
N VAL A 342 15.81 10.46 16.45
CA VAL A 342 16.66 11.65 16.61
C VAL A 342 18.07 11.26 16.18
N MET A 343 18.64 12.01 15.22
CA MET A 343 20.01 11.80 14.73
C MET A 343 20.33 10.33 14.39
N ASN A 344 19.47 9.68 13.59
CA ASN A 344 19.61 8.28 13.16
C ASN A 344 19.60 7.22 14.27
N LYS A 345 19.14 7.55 15.49
CA LYS A 345 18.86 6.59 16.56
C LYS A 345 17.41 6.70 17.01
N SER A 346 16.70 5.56 17.02
CA SER A 346 15.37 5.47 17.65
C SER A 346 15.54 5.56 19.17
N ILE A 347 15.01 6.62 19.78
CA ILE A 347 15.14 6.84 21.24
C ILE A 347 14.21 5.88 22.03
N HIS A 348 13.14 5.38 21.40
CA HIS A 348 12.12 4.54 22.05
C HIS A 348 11.79 3.32 21.17
N GLY A 349 12.65 2.29 21.20
CA GLY A 349 12.54 1.11 20.32
C GLY A 349 11.52 0.03 20.74
N ASN A 350 10.49 0.37 21.51
CA ASN A 350 9.49 -0.60 22.02
C ASN A 350 8.21 -0.70 21.19
N LYS A 351 8.09 0.09 20.12
CA LYS A 351 6.97 0.07 19.17
C LYS A 351 7.45 -0.50 17.83
N GLY A 352 6.53 -1.04 17.05
CA GLY A 352 6.87 -1.66 15.78
C GLY A 352 5.83 -2.63 15.27
N GLY A 353 6.26 -3.48 14.35
CA GLY A 353 5.47 -4.59 13.85
C GLY A 353 6.33 -5.81 13.55
N ILE A 354 5.72 -6.99 13.68
CA ILE A 354 6.26 -8.28 13.22
C ILE A 354 5.35 -8.74 12.09
N ALA A 355 5.91 -8.98 10.91
CA ALA A 355 5.20 -9.55 9.78
C ALA A 355 5.69 -10.99 9.55
N ILE A 356 4.78 -11.95 9.54
CA ILE A 356 5.05 -13.35 9.20
C ILE A 356 4.26 -13.69 7.95
N ARG A 357 4.91 -14.32 6.99
CA ARG A 357 4.29 -14.76 5.74
C ARG A 357 4.52 -16.23 5.46
N PHE A 358 3.64 -16.80 4.65
CA PHE A 358 3.80 -18.13 4.07
C PHE A 358 2.81 -18.30 2.92
N VAL A 359 3.04 -19.32 2.10
CA VAL A 359 2.07 -19.79 1.11
C VAL A 359 1.35 -21.00 1.70
N TYR A 360 0.03 -21.02 1.58
CA TYR A 360 -0.85 -22.13 1.98
C TYR A 360 -1.60 -22.60 0.74
N ASP A 361 -1.49 -23.88 0.41
CA ASP A 361 -1.74 -24.37 -0.95
C ASP A 361 -0.94 -23.53 -1.94
N HIS A 362 -1.54 -22.88 -2.92
CA HIS A 362 -0.85 -21.92 -3.79
C HIS A 362 -1.35 -20.48 -3.56
N SER A 363 -1.83 -20.17 -2.36
CA SER A 363 -2.25 -18.83 -1.96
C SER A 363 -1.29 -18.18 -0.97
N SER A 364 -0.92 -16.92 -1.18
CA SER A 364 0.02 -16.21 -0.29
C SER A 364 -0.68 -15.46 0.85
N LEU A 365 -0.18 -15.64 2.08
CA LEU A 365 -0.72 -15.03 3.29
C LEU A 365 0.36 -14.22 4.03
N CYS A 366 0.00 -13.07 4.58
CA CYS A 366 0.84 -12.26 5.45
C CYS A 366 0.09 -11.78 6.69
N PHE A 367 0.68 -11.99 7.87
CA PHE A 367 0.13 -11.65 9.17
C PHE A 367 1.03 -10.64 9.87
N VAL A 368 0.50 -9.47 10.21
CA VAL A 368 1.24 -8.37 10.82
C VAL A 368 0.71 -8.11 12.23
N ASN A 369 1.53 -8.37 13.25
CA ASN A 369 1.27 -7.99 14.63
C ASN A 369 1.91 -6.62 14.91
N CYS A 370 1.13 -5.63 15.31
CA CYS A 370 1.56 -4.24 15.51
C CYS A 370 1.44 -3.78 16.97
N HIS A 371 2.35 -2.90 17.36
CA HIS A 371 2.21 -2.06 18.55
C HIS A 371 2.61 -0.63 18.16
N LEU A 372 1.61 0.22 17.90
CA LEU A 372 1.83 1.57 17.36
C LEU A 372 2.00 2.63 18.46
N ALA A 373 2.39 3.86 18.09
CA ALA A 373 2.55 4.97 19.02
C ALA A 373 1.33 5.22 19.92
N ALA A 374 1.59 5.23 21.23
CA ALA A 374 0.58 5.48 22.25
C ALA A 374 0.23 6.98 22.39
N GLY A 375 -0.90 7.26 23.04
CA GLY A 375 -1.31 8.61 23.45
C GLY A 375 -2.37 9.27 22.57
N GLN A 376 -3.21 10.10 23.19
CA GLN A 376 -4.44 10.64 22.61
C GLN A 376 -4.21 11.48 21.35
N SER A 377 -3.12 12.26 21.31
CA SER A 377 -2.81 13.23 20.25
C SER A 377 -1.92 12.69 19.13
N HIS A 378 -1.44 11.44 19.21
CA HIS A 378 -0.42 10.90 18.31
C HIS A 378 -0.97 10.17 17.07
N VAL A 379 -2.13 10.61 16.55
CA VAL A 379 -2.77 9.97 15.37
C VAL A 379 -1.84 9.95 14.16
N GLN A 380 -1.17 11.07 13.85
CA GLN A 380 -0.28 11.14 12.69
C GLN A 380 0.96 10.24 12.85
N GLN A 381 1.46 10.08 14.08
CA GLN A 381 2.54 9.14 14.34
C GLN A 381 2.09 7.69 14.13
N ARG A 382 0.87 7.32 14.57
CA ARG A 382 0.32 5.99 14.30
C ARG A 382 0.13 5.71 12.81
N ASN A 383 -0.35 6.70 12.05
CA ASN A 383 -0.45 6.60 10.60
C ASN A 383 0.93 6.31 9.98
N ALA A 384 1.95 7.08 10.38
CA ALA A 384 3.31 6.92 9.90
C ALA A 384 3.96 5.60 10.36
N ASP A 385 3.68 5.14 11.58
CA ASP A 385 4.16 3.85 12.08
C ASP A 385 3.57 2.69 11.26
N ALA A 386 2.26 2.69 11.05
CA ALA A 386 1.57 1.66 10.25
C ALA A 386 2.10 1.62 8.81
N GLU A 387 2.26 2.79 8.19
CA GLU A 387 2.86 2.89 6.87
C GLU A 387 4.31 2.40 6.84
N GLY A 388 5.13 2.82 7.79
CA GLY A 388 6.53 2.42 7.90
C GLY A 388 6.68 0.90 8.02
N ILE A 389 5.80 0.25 8.79
CA ILE A 389 5.76 -1.21 8.91
C ILE A 389 5.42 -1.85 7.56
N LEU A 390 4.33 -1.43 6.92
CA LEU A 390 3.89 -1.99 5.63
C LEU A 390 4.90 -1.80 4.50
N GLN A 391 5.73 -0.74 4.55
CA GLN A 391 6.71 -0.43 3.51
C GLN A 391 8.13 -0.91 3.80
N SER A 392 8.47 -1.19 5.06
CA SER A 392 9.84 -1.59 5.43
C SER A 392 9.95 -3.07 5.79
N ALA A 393 8.81 -3.76 5.96
CA ALA A 393 8.77 -5.21 6.12
C ALA A 393 9.19 -5.87 4.80
N GLY A 394 10.48 -6.20 4.72
CA GLY A 394 11.10 -6.85 3.58
C GLY A 394 11.24 -8.35 3.82
N PHE A 395 10.79 -9.15 2.87
CA PHE A 395 11.02 -10.59 2.79
C PHE A 395 11.97 -10.92 1.62
N PRO A 396 12.61 -12.11 1.63
CA PRO A 396 13.27 -12.65 0.46
C PRO A 396 12.30 -12.72 -0.72
N ARG A 397 12.77 -12.26 -1.87
CA ARG A 397 12.03 -12.34 -3.13
C ARG A 397 11.82 -13.80 -3.50
N HIS A 398 10.64 -14.08 -4.03
CA HIS A 398 10.29 -15.38 -4.57
C HIS A 398 10.24 -15.30 -6.10
N GLU A 399 10.82 -16.27 -6.79
CA GLU A 399 10.89 -16.28 -8.26
C GLU A 399 9.54 -16.62 -8.91
N TYR A 400 8.66 -17.33 -8.20
CA TYR A 400 7.35 -17.73 -8.72
C TYR A 400 6.30 -16.65 -8.45
N ALA A 401 5.93 -15.89 -9.47
CA ALA A 401 5.03 -14.74 -9.36
C ALA A 401 3.55 -15.10 -9.14
N ASP A 402 3.11 -16.30 -9.57
CA ASP A 402 1.68 -16.64 -9.64
C ASP A 402 0.96 -16.75 -8.28
N VAL A 403 1.70 -16.84 -7.18
CA VAL A 403 1.14 -16.91 -5.82
C VAL A 403 0.99 -15.53 -5.17
N PHE A 404 1.59 -14.48 -5.74
CA PHE A 404 1.54 -13.11 -5.23
C PHE A 404 0.61 -12.22 -6.09
N SER A 405 0.09 -11.16 -5.48
CA SER A 405 -0.86 -10.25 -6.11
C SER A 405 -0.18 -9.11 -6.85
N HIS A 406 -0.85 -8.58 -7.90
CA HIS A 406 -0.42 -7.40 -8.66
C HIS A 406 1.01 -7.50 -9.24
N GLY A 407 1.53 -8.72 -9.44
CA GLY A 407 2.90 -9.02 -9.86
C GLY A 407 3.96 -8.49 -8.88
N GLY A 408 3.67 -8.57 -7.58
CA GLY A 408 4.68 -8.48 -6.52
C GLY A 408 5.57 -9.73 -6.50
N ASP A 409 6.75 -9.62 -5.92
CA ASP A 409 7.74 -10.70 -5.80
C ASP A 409 7.76 -11.31 -4.39
N GLY A 410 6.73 -11.01 -3.58
CA GLY A 410 6.62 -11.43 -2.20
C GLY A 410 7.52 -10.67 -1.23
N SER A 411 8.32 -9.70 -1.70
CA SER A 411 9.22 -8.95 -0.82
C SER A 411 8.51 -7.99 0.11
N MET A 412 7.28 -7.58 -0.21
CA MET A 412 6.51 -6.63 0.58
C MET A 412 5.25 -7.27 1.16
N VAL A 413 4.77 -6.75 2.30
CA VAL A 413 3.51 -7.23 2.93
C VAL A 413 2.36 -7.21 1.92
N LEU A 414 2.19 -6.11 1.20
CA LEU A 414 1.05 -5.92 0.29
C LEU A 414 1.16 -6.68 -1.05
N ASP A 415 2.24 -7.43 -1.25
CA ASP A 415 2.36 -8.36 -2.39
C ASP A 415 1.53 -9.64 -2.16
N HIS A 416 1.09 -9.91 -0.93
CA HIS A 416 0.39 -11.14 -0.59
C HIS A 416 -1.12 -11.03 -0.89
N GLU A 417 -1.74 -12.13 -1.31
CA GLU A 417 -3.17 -12.20 -1.64
C GLU A 417 -4.06 -11.92 -0.42
N PHE A 418 -3.67 -12.46 0.73
CA PHE A 418 -4.38 -12.31 1.99
C PHE A 418 -3.47 -11.67 3.03
N CYS A 419 -3.76 -10.43 3.41
CA CYS A 419 -3.04 -9.72 4.46
C CYS A 419 -3.95 -9.50 5.67
N PHE A 420 -3.46 -9.86 6.85
CA PHE A 420 -4.14 -9.58 8.11
C PHE A 420 -3.23 -8.73 9.00
N LEU A 421 -3.75 -7.62 9.51
CA LEU A 421 -3.03 -6.72 10.41
C LEU A 421 -3.78 -6.65 11.73
N SER A 422 -3.12 -7.00 12.83
CA SER A 422 -3.72 -7.01 14.16
C SER A 422 -2.77 -6.48 15.21
N GLY A 423 -3.28 -6.17 16.41
CA GLY A 423 -2.46 -5.72 17.53
C GLY A 423 -3.03 -4.50 18.25
N ASP A 424 -2.22 -3.96 19.16
CA ASP A 424 -2.48 -2.68 19.80
C ASP A 424 -2.12 -1.54 18.84
N LEU A 425 -3.11 -1.14 18.03
CA LEU A 425 -2.98 -0.03 17.10
C LEU A 425 -3.08 1.33 17.79
N ASN A 426 -3.45 1.37 19.07
CA ASN A 426 -3.43 2.55 19.92
C ASN A 426 -4.28 3.76 19.44
N TYR A 427 -5.16 3.59 18.45
CA TYR A 427 -6.14 4.62 18.07
C TYR A 427 -7.17 4.80 19.20
N ARG A 428 -7.58 6.05 19.41
CA ARG A 428 -8.40 6.46 20.58
C ARG A 428 -9.74 7.02 20.15
N ILE A 429 -10.67 7.11 21.10
CA ILE A 429 -11.94 7.83 20.91
C ILE A 429 -11.68 9.32 21.19
N LYS A 430 -11.91 10.19 20.20
CA LYS A 430 -11.72 11.65 20.31
C LYS A 430 -12.91 12.32 21.00
N MET A 431 -13.13 11.99 22.27
CA MET A 431 -14.22 12.51 23.10
C MET A 431 -13.77 12.67 24.56
N PRO A 432 -14.32 13.62 25.35
CA PRO A 432 -14.03 13.73 26.78
C PRO A 432 -14.39 12.45 27.55
N ARG A 433 -13.55 12.05 28.52
CA ARG A 433 -13.74 10.80 29.29
C ARG A 433 -15.13 10.66 29.88
N ASN A 434 -15.66 11.72 30.51
CA ASN A 434 -16.95 11.67 31.19
C ASN A 434 -18.11 11.44 30.21
N GLU A 435 -18.00 11.92 28.98
CA GLU A 435 -18.99 11.67 27.93
C GLU A 435 -18.91 10.23 27.44
N VAL A 436 -17.69 9.71 27.21
CA VAL A 436 -17.48 8.31 26.84
C VAL A 436 -18.10 7.36 27.87
N LEU A 437 -17.81 7.58 29.16
CA LEU A 437 -18.39 6.74 30.22
C LEU A 437 -19.91 6.86 30.32
N LYS A 438 -20.48 8.07 30.13
CA LYS A 438 -21.94 8.26 30.10
C LYS A 438 -22.59 7.51 28.95
N ILE A 439 -21.93 7.41 27.79
CA ILE A 439 -22.44 6.66 26.65
C ILE A 439 -22.32 5.15 26.92
N LEU A 440 -21.22 4.68 27.50
CA LEU A 440 -20.99 3.27 27.78
C LEU A 440 -21.94 2.64 28.80
N ILE A 441 -22.53 3.44 29.71
CA ILE A 441 -23.55 2.97 30.66
C ILE A 441 -24.95 2.86 30.04
N ASN A 442 -25.15 3.28 28.78
CA ASN A 442 -26.43 3.15 28.10
C ASN A 442 -26.80 1.65 27.98
N PRO A 443 -28.03 1.24 28.37
CA PRO A 443 -28.48 -0.15 28.19
C PRO A 443 -28.55 -0.58 26.73
N ASP A 444 -28.79 0.35 25.79
CA ASP A 444 -28.67 0.08 24.36
C ASP A 444 -27.19 0.17 23.95
N LYS A 445 -26.52 -0.98 23.99
CA LYS A 445 -25.10 -1.10 23.69
C LYS A 445 -24.78 -0.83 22.22
N ASN A 446 -25.64 -1.22 21.28
CA ASN A 446 -25.40 -0.97 19.86
C ASN A 446 -25.40 0.53 19.57
N ALA A 447 -26.41 1.26 20.06
CA ALA A 447 -26.45 2.71 19.92
C ALA A 447 -25.28 3.41 20.63
N ALA A 448 -24.83 2.86 21.77
CA ALA A 448 -23.65 3.37 22.47
C ALA A 448 -22.37 3.19 21.64
N TRP A 449 -22.17 2.01 21.05
CA TRP A 449 -21.01 1.70 20.23
C TRP A 449 -20.98 2.52 18.95
N GLU A 450 -22.09 2.65 18.24
CA GLU A 450 -22.20 3.48 17.03
C GLU A 450 -21.77 4.93 17.30
N LYS A 451 -22.34 5.55 18.34
CA LYS A 451 -22.02 6.94 18.71
C LYS A 451 -20.55 7.15 19.08
N LEU A 452 -19.93 6.17 19.74
CA LEU A 452 -18.51 6.23 20.11
C LEU A 452 -17.61 6.00 18.88
N GLN A 453 -18.00 5.11 17.98
CA GLN A 453 -17.27 4.80 16.74
C GLN A 453 -17.21 6.00 15.78
N GLU A 454 -18.21 6.90 15.78
CA GLU A 454 -18.14 8.18 15.06
C GLU A 454 -16.92 9.04 15.47
N GLN A 455 -16.44 8.86 16.71
CA GLN A 455 -15.29 9.56 17.26
C GLN A 455 -14.02 8.70 17.32
N ASP A 456 -14.06 7.46 16.84
CA ASP A 456 -12.89 6.59 16.75
C ASP A 456 -11.88 7.15 15.74
N GLN A 457 -10.63 7.31 16.18
CA GLN A 457 -9.60 7.93 15.35
C GLN A 457 -9.26 7.08 14.11
N LEU A 458 -9.28 5.75 14.18
CA LEU A 458 -8.95 4.89 13.04
C LEU A 458 -10.02 5.01 11.95
N LEU A 459 -11.29 4.88 12.34
CA LEU A 459 -12.43 5.06 11.42
C LEU A 459 -12.43 6.47 10.81
N ARG A 460 -12.17 7.50 11.62
CA ARG A 460 -12.05 8.88 11.11
C ARG A 460 -10.88 9.06 10.16
N GLN A 461 -9.75 8.35 10.32
CA GLN A 461 -8.66 8.39 9.34
C GLN A 461 -9.09 7.73 8.03
N LYS A 462 -9.77 6.58 8.06
CA LYS A 462 -10.31 5.96 6.84
C LYS A 462 -11.27 6.89 6.07
N ILE A 463 -12.06 7.70 6.77
CA ILE A 463 -13.00 8.64 6.15
C ILE A 463 -12.30 9.92 5.64
N ASN A 464 -11.47 10.55 6.48
CA ASN A 464 -11.00 11.92 6.25
C ASN A 464 -9.60 12.01 5.64
N ASN A 465 -8.87 10.90 5.53
CA ASN A 465 -7.50 10.88 5.02
C ASN A 465 -7.40 9.91 3.83
N PRO A 466 -7.59 10.41 2.58
CA PRO A 466 -7.48 9.60 1.38
C PRO A 466 -6.11 8.93 1.18
N LEU A 467 -5.06 9.45 1.84
CA LEU A 467 -3.71 8.92 1.78
C LEU A 467 -3.40 7.89 2.88
N PHE A 468 -4.38 7.58 3.73
CA PHE A 468 -4.18 6.66 4.84
C PHE A 468 -3.91 5.24 4.35
N LYS A 469 -2.71 4.68 4.63
CA LYS A 469 -2.33 3.36 4.11
C LYS A 469 -3.22 2.21 4.57
N LEU A 470 -3.81 2.30 5.77
CA LEU A 470 -4.77 1.29 6.23
C LEU A 470 -6.17 1.45 5.60
N LEU A 471 -6.37 2.41 4.68
CA LEU A 471 -7.61 2.54 3.89
C LEU A 471 -7.85 1.32 3.00
N THR A 472 -6.79 0.65 2.54
CA THR A 472 -6.90 -0.56 1.70
C THR A 472 -7.25 -1.82 2.48
N PHE A 473 -7.36 -1.71 3.80
CA PHE A 473 -7.78 -2.80 4.69
C PHE A 473 -9.21 -2.56 5.16
N GLU A 474 -9.97 -3.63 5.26
CA GLU A 474 -11.28 -3.69 5.87
C GLU A 474 -11.16 -4.04 7.35
N GLU A 475 -12.25 -3.80 8.09
CA GLU A 475 -12.39 -4.18 9.48
C GLU A 475 -13.84 -4.61 9.71
N ALA A 476 -14.03 -5.76 10.36
CA ALA A 476 -15.37 -6.25 10.68
C ALA A 476 -16.05 -5.34 11.72
N PRO A 477 -17.39 -5.26 11.75
CA PRO A 477 -18.11 -4.43 12.71
C PRO A 477 -17.71 -4.72 14.16
N ILE A 478 -17.45 -3.66 14.93
CA ILE A 478 -17.10 -3.76 16.35
C ILE A 478 -18.38 -3.68 17.18
N HIS A 479 -18.77 -4.80 17.77
CA HIS A 479 -19.94 -4.94 18.64
C HIS A 479 -19.53 -5.36 20.06
N PHE A 480 -18.55 -4.66 20.62
CA PHE A 480 -18.07 -4.88 21.98
C PHE A 480 -17.56 -3.57 22.59
N ASP A 481 -17.59 -3.48 23.92
CA ASP A 481 -17.10 -2.31 24.66
C ASP A 481 -15.58 -2.09 24.44
N PRO A 482 -15.07 -0.84 24.54
CA PRO A 482 -13.65 -0.52 24.44
C PRO A 482 -12.73 -1.45 25.23
N THR A 483 -11.62 -1.86 24.63
CA THR A 483 -10.70 -2.85 25.20
C THR A 483 -9.66 -2.26 26.15
N TYR A 484 -9.51 -0.94 26.16
CA TYR A 484 -8.54 -0.18 26.96
C TYR A 484 -9.23 1.02 27.62
N LYS A 485 -8.81 1.55 28.77
CA LYS A 485 -7.84 1.05 29.74
C LYS A 485 -8.59 0.62 31.00
N TYR A 486 -8.33 -0.58 31.49
CA TYR A 486 -8.92 -1.13 32.71
C TYR A 486 -7.97 -1.02 33.90
N ASP A 487 -8.50 -0.97 35.12
CA ASP A 487 -7.72 -1.28 36.31
C ASP A 487 -7.53 -2.81 36.37
N PRO A 488 -6.28 -3.32 36.37
CA PRO A 488 -6.02 -4.76 36.41
C PRO A 488 -6.75 -5.47 37.57
N GLY A 489 -7.32 -6.63 37.26
CA GLY A 489 -8.13 -7.44 38.17
C GLY A 489 -9.59 -7.00 38.29
N THR A 490 -10.04 -5.98 37.56
CA THR A 490 -11.40 -5.44 37.68
C THR A 490 -12.03 -5.13 36.31
N ASP A 491 -13.32 -4.84 36.30
CA ASP A 491 -14.06 -4.36 35.12
C ASP A 491 -14.22 -2.82 35.10
N PHE A 492 -13.51 -2.12 35.99
CA PHE A 492 -13.53 -0.66 36.02
C PHE A 492 -12.51 -0.09 35.04
N TYR A 493 -12.95 0.87 34.22
CA TYR A 493 -12.04 1.69 33.42
C TYR A 493 -11.18 2.58 34.32
N ASP A 494 -9.95 2.84 33.86
CA ASP A 494 -8.85 3.53 34.56
C ASP A 494 -9.33 4.59 35.57
N ARG A 495 -9.14 4.27 36.86
CA ARG A 495 -9.39 5.16 38.00
C ARG A 495 -8.09 5.75 38.58
N SER A 496 -6.95 5.51 37.94
CA SER A 496 -5.69 6.15 38.32
C SER A 496 -5.74 7.66 38.07
N GLU A 497 -4.76 8.39 38.60
CA GLU A 497 -4.64 9.85 38.39
C GLU A 497 -4.56 10.24 36.89
N LYS A 498 -4.13 9.31 36.02
CA LYS A 498 -4.04 9.56 34.58
C LYS A 498 -5.41 9.58 33.89
N MET A 499 -6.43 8.96 34.49
CA MET A 499 -7.82 8.94 34.03
C MET A 499 -7.92 8.80 32.51
N ARG A 500 -7.32 7.73 31.94
CA ARG A 500 -7.33 7.52 30.49
C ARG A 500 -8.77 7.36 29.99
N VAL A 501 -9.02 7.89 28.79
CA VAL A 501 -10.29 7.71 28.09
C VAL A 501 -10.36 6.27 27.56
N PRO A 502 -11.48 5.56 27.74
CA PRO A 502 -11.67 4.25 27.12
C PRO A 502 -11.49 4.31 25.59
N ALA A 503 -10.91 3.27 24.99
CA ALA A 503 -10.67 3.19 23.55
C ALA A 503 -10.58 1.75 23.02
N TRP A 504 -10.95 1.56 21.74
CA TRP A 504 -10.64 0.35 20.98
C TRP A 504 -9.22 0.45 20.41
N CYS A 505 -8.24 0.16 21.26
CA CYS A 505 -6.83 0.18 20.88
C CYS A 505 -6.46 -1.09 20.10
N ASP A 506 -7.00 -2.23 20.53
CA ASP A 506 -6.74 -3.56 19.97
C ASP A 506 -7.66 -3.80 18.76
N ARG A 507 -7.09 -4.10 17.58
CA ARG A 507 -7.83 -4.18 16.32
C ARG A 507 -7.42 -5.39 15.47
N VAL A 508 -8.32 -5.84 14.60
CA VAL A 508 -8.02 -6.82 13.53
C VAL A 508 -8.56 -6.28 12.21
N LEU A 509 -7.65 -6.05 11.27
CA LEU A 509 -7.93 -5.58 9.92
C LEU A 509 -7.51 -6.66 8.92
N TYR A 510 -8.16 -6.69 7.76
CA TYR A 510 -7.88 -7.66 6.70
C TYR A 510 -7.92 -7.03 5.32
N LYS A 511 -7.20 -7.62 4.37
CA LYS A 511 -7.20 -7.28 2.95
C LYS A 511 -7.06 -8.56 2.15
N GLY A 512 -7.92 -8.73 1.15
CA GLY A 512 -7.92 -9.86 0.24
C GLY A 512 -9.27 -9.99 -0.43
N HIS A 513 -9.42 -10.97 -1.32
CA HIS A 513 -10.67 -11.25 -2.02
C HIS A 513 -11.49 -12.30 -1.26
N ASP A 514 -12.82 -12.23 -1.34
CA ASP A 514 -13.74 -13.24 -0.79
C ASP A 514 -13.52 -13.61 0.69
N ILE A 515 -12.92 -12.73 1.49
CA ILE A 515 -12.77 -12.92 2.94
C ILE A 515 -14.12 -12.65 3.60
N LYS A 516 -14.62 -13.64 4.36
CA LYS A 516 -15.81 -13.50 5.19
C LYS A 516 -15.40 -13.49 6.66
N ASN A 517 -15.77 -12.45 7.39
CA ASN A 517 -15.69 -12.46 8.84
C ASN A 517 -16.77 -13.38 9.42
N LEU A 518 -16.36 -14.34 10.25
CA LEU A 518 -17.25 -15.28 10.93
C LEU A 518 -17.65 -14.75 12.31
N TYR A 519 -16.71 -14.09 12.99
CA TYR A 519 -16.96 -13.36 14.22
C TYR A 519 -15.84 -12.36 14.47
N TYR A 520 -16.12 -11.33 15.27
CA TYR A 520 -15.13 -10.45 15.85
C TYR A 520 -15.57 -10.05 17.26
N ARG A 521 -14.82 -10.48 18.29
CA ARG A 521 -15.23 -10.32 19.68
C ARG A 521 -14.07 -10.06 20.65
N ARG A 522 -14.45 -9.53 21.81
CA ARG A 522 -13.61 -9.33 22.99
C ARG A 522 -13.82 -10.46 23.99
N PHE A 523 -12.81 -10.72 24.83
CA PHE A 523 -12.83 -11.72 25.91
C PHE A 523 -12.50 -11.07 27.25
N GLU A 524 -12.80 -11.75 28.36
CA GLU A 524 -12.82 -11.16 29.69
C GLU A 524 -11.72 -11.60 30.70
N PRO A 525 -10.48 -11.99 30.30
CA PRO A 525 -9.36 -11.96 31.24
C PRO A 525 -9.14 -10.56 31.81
N ARG A 526 -8.95 -10.46 33.12
CA ARG A 526 -8.83 -9.19 33.86
C ARG A 526 -7.40 -8.88 34.29
N CYS A 527 -6.44 -9.80 34.15
CA CYS A 527 -5.06 -9.58 34.62
C CYS A 527 -4.30 -8.45 33.90
N SER A 528 -4.72 -8.06 32.70
CA SER A 528 -4.19 -6.93 31.93
C SER A 528 -5.10 -5.72 32.00
N ASP A 529 -4.54 -4.53 31.79
CA ASP A 529 -5.31 -3.30 31.57
C ASP A 529 -5.96 -3.24 30.16
N HIS A 530 -5.65 -4.22 29.30
CA HIS A 530 -6.33 -4.48 28.04
C HIS A 530 -7.15 -5.79 28.09
N ARG A 531 -8.26 -5.81 27.34
CA ARG A 531 -9.04 -7.03 27.08
C ARG A 531 -8.61 -7.68 25.75
N PRO A 532 -8.35 -9.00 25.70
CA PRO A 532 -8.01 -9.69 24.47
C PRO A 532 -9.16 -9.68 23.47
N ILE A 533 -8.81 -9.77 22.19
CA ILE A 533 -9.76 -9.88 21.09
C ILE A 533 -9.42 -11.09 20.22
N ALA A 534 -10.44 -11.64 19.55
CA ALA A 534 -10.24 -12.59 18.47
C ALA A 534 -11.22 -12.34 17.33
N ALA A 535 -10.76 -12.63 16.12
CA ALA A 535 -11.57 -12.62 14.91
C ALA A 535 -11.33 -13.90 14.11
N GLY A 536 -12.43 -14.53 13.67
CA GLY A 536 -12.40 -15.68 12.79
C GLY A 536 -12.77 -15.27 11.36
N PHE A 537 -12.08 -15.81 10.37
CA PHE A 537 -12.34 -15.57 8.96
C PHE A 537 -12.37 -16.87 8.17
N SER A 538 -13.19 -16.90 7.11
CA SER A 538 -13.11 -17.91 6.05
C SER A 538 -12.79 -17.23 4.72
N PHE A 539 -11.95 -17.85 3.91
CA PHE A 539 -11.55 -17.37 2.59
C PHE A 539 -11.22 -18.58 1.71
N LYS A 540 -11.00 -18.35 0.42
CA LYS A 540 -10.67 -19.43 -0.52
C LYS A 540 -9.19 -19.44 -0.83
N THR A 541 -8.53 -20.58 -0.61
CA THR A 541 -7.17 -20.82 -1.12
C THR A 541 -7.25 -21.46 -2.48
N LYS A 542 -6.25 -21.20 -3.33
CA LYS A 542 -6.18 -21.76 -4.68
C LYS A 542 -5.18 -22.89 -4.76
N ILE A 543 -5.51 -23.92 -5.54
CA ILE A 543 -4.58 -24.94 -6.02
C ILE A 543 -4.50 -24.78 -7.52
N THR A 544 -3.29 -24.58 -8.03
CA THR A 544 -3.02 -24.35 -9.46
C THR A 544 -2.58 -25.64 -10.14
N ASP A 545 -3.22 -25.97 -11.27
CA ASP A 545 -2.75 -26.98 -12.23
C ASP A 545 -1.73 -26.33 -13.18
N PRO A 546 -0.42 -26.64 -13.04
CA PRO A 546 0.61 -25.97 -13.84
C PRO A 546 0.44 -26.21 -15.34
N LYS A 547 -0.05 -27.40 -15.74
CA LYS A 547 -0.20 -27.73 -17.16
C LYS A 547 -1.30 -26.90 -17.82
N LYS A 548 -2.44 -26.75 -17.13
CA LYS A 548 -3.54 -25.91 -17.63
C LYS A 548 -3.15 -24.44 -17.65
N ARG A 549 -2.44 -23.99 -16.61
CA ARG A 549 -1.90 -22.63 -16.51
C ARG A 549 -0.96 -22.32 -17.68
N ASP A 550 -0.02 -23.22 -17.97
CA ASP A 550 0.94 -23.03 -19.07
C ASP A 550 0.26 -23.08 -20.44
N GLN A 551 -0.72 -23.97 -20.64
CA GLN A 551 -1.54 -23.99 -21.85
C GLN A 551 -2.33 -22.69 -22.04
N LEU A 552 -2.84 -22.13 -20.96
CA LEU A 552 -3.54 -20.85 -20.99
C LEU A 552 -2.56 -19.70 -21.28
N MET A 553 -1.37 -19.71 -20.67
CA MET A 553 -0.33 -18.70 -20.92
C MET A 553 0.05 -18.62 -22.40
N VAL A 554 0.14 -19.76 -23.10
CA VAL A 554 0.38 -19.77 -24.55
C VAL A 554 -0.72 -19.01 -25.31
N LYS A 555 -1.99 -19.20 -24.94
CA LYS A 555 -3.12 -18.48 -25.54
C LYS A 555 -3.07 -16.98 -25.21
N VAL A 556 -2.75 -16.64 -23.96
CA VAL A 556 -2.60 -15.24 -23.51
C VAL A 556 -1.44 -14.57 -24.24
N ASP A 557 -0.35 -15.28 -24.51
CA ASP A 557 0.78 -14.79 -25.33
C ASP A 557 0.36 -14.52 -26.79
N GLU A 558 -0.48 -15.37 -27.38
CA GLU A 558 -1.07 -15.13 -28.71
C GLU A 558 -1.99 -13.91 -28.70
N GLU A 559 -2.89 -13.81 -27.72
CA GLU A 559 -3.79 -12.66 -27.53
C GLU A 559 -3.00 -11.35 -27.33
N TRP A 560 -1.88 -11.40 -26.60
CA TRP A 560 -0.98 -10.26 -26.42
C TRP A 560 -0.33 -9.83 -27.74
N ARG A 561 0.13 -10.78 -28.57
CA ARG A 561 0.71 -10.46 -29.88
C ARG A 561 -0.30 -9.75 -30.78
N ASP A 562 -1.54 -10.22 -30.80
CA ASP A 562 -2.62 -9.58 -31.56
C ASP A 562 -2.97 -8.19 -31.01
N HIS A 563 -2.95 -8.03 -29.68
CA HIS A 563 -3.12 -6.73 -29.04
C HIS A 563 -1.99 -5.75 -29.42
N LEU A 564 -0.74 -6.22 -29.35
CA LEU A 564 0.45 -5.44 -29.69
C LEU A 564 0.44 -5.02 -31.17
N ASP A 565 0.13 -5.94 -32.09
CA ASP A 565 0.06 -5.64 -33.52
C ASP A 565 -0.96 -4.53 -33.78
N ARG A 566 -2.19 -4.64 -33.24
CA ARG A 566 -3.19 -3.58 -33.35
C ARG A 566 -2.72 -2.23 -32.78
N PHE A 567 -2.05 -2.26 -31.62
CA PHE A 567 -1.54 -1.05 -30.98
C PHE A 567 -0.44 -0.37 -31.81
N VAL A 568 0.51 -1.14 -32.34
CA VAL A 568 1.58 -0.64 -33.21
C VAL A 568 1.00 -0.09 -34.50
N ARG A 569 0.06 -0.81 -35.12
CA ARG A 569 -0.64 -0.37 -36.34
C ARG A 569 -1.35 0.97 -36.15
N ASP A 570 -2.13 1.13 -35.08
CA ASP A 570 -2.78 2.41 -34.76
C ASP A 570 -1.76 3.55 -34.61
N LYS A 571 -0.62 3.31 -33.94
CA LYS A 571 0.45 4.31 -33.79
C LYS A 571 1.12 4.67 -35.11
N LYS A 572 1.40 3.68 -35.97
CA LYS A 572 1.92 3.90 -37.33
C LYS A 572 0.95 4.72 -38.17
N ALA A 573 -0.35 4.39 -38.14
CA ALA A 573 -1.38 5.11 -38.86
C ALA A 573 -1.53 6.56 -38.38
N ARG A 574 -1.50 6.81 -37.07
CA ARG A 574 -1.49 8.17 -36.50
C ARG A 574 -0.28 8.98 -36.95
N TYR A 575 0.91 8.37 -36.94
CA TYR A 575 2.14 9.01 -37.42
C TYR A 575 2.03 9.42 -38.89
N VAL A 576 1.58 8.50 -39.77
CA VAL A 576 1.41 8.80 -41.20
C VAL A 576 0.30 9.84 -41.42
N ALA A 577 -0.81 9.76 -40.69
CA ALA A 577 -1.88 10.75 -40.76
C ALA A 577 -1.41 12.15 -40.39
N ASP A 578 -0.59 12.28 -39.34
CA ASP A 578 -0.01 13.56 -38.93
C ASP A 578 1.04 14.07 -39.95
N TYR A 579 1.87 13.16 -40.49
CA TYR A 579 2.90 13.50 -41.48
C TYR A 579 2.28 14.00 -42.80
N GLU A 580 1.33 13.24 -43.36
CA GLU A 580 0.64 13.55 -44.62
C GLU A 580 -0.54 14.52 -44.47
N ARG A 581 -0.91 14.83 -43.23
CA ARG A 581 -2.13 15.61 -42.90
C ARG A 581 -3.38 15.01 -43.53
N CYS A 582 -3.49 13.69 -43.54
CA CYS A 582 -4.61 12.94 -44.08
C CYS A 582 -5.51 12.38 -42.98
N THR A 583 -6.64 11.77 -43.36
CA THR A 583 -7.47 11.09 -42.37
C THR A 583 -6.78 9.80 -41.91
N LEU A 584 -7.11 9.33 -40.70
CA LEU A 584 -6.60 8.03 -40.23
C LEU A 584 -6.90 6.91 -41.24
N ASN A 585 -8.10 6.91 -41.83
CA ASN A 585 -8.50 5.88 -42.79
C ASN A 585 -7.62 5.89 -44.06
N ASP A 586 -7.22 7.08 -44.52
CA ASP A 586 -6.28 7.21 -45.64
C ASP A 586 -4.89 6.71 -45.26
N ALA A 587 -4.41 7.04 -44.05
CA ALA A 587 -3.14 6.54 -43.53
C ALA A 587 -3.11 5.01 -43.42
N PHE A 588 -4.19 4.38 -42.96
CA PHE A 588 -4.35 2.91 -42.96
C PHE A 588 -4.20 2.35 -44.39
N ASN A 589 -4.91 2.93 -45.37
CA ASN A 589 -4.82 2.50 -46.77
C ASN A 589 -3.43 2.68 -47.39
N LEU A 590 -2.67 3.70 -46.96
CA LEU A 590 -1.29 3.92 -47.41
C LEU A 590 -0.35 2.88 -46.81
N LEU A 591 -0.48 2.60 -45.52
CA LEU A 591 0.35 1.61 -44.81
C LEU A 591 0.09 0.19 -45.30
N ASP A 592 -1.16 -0.19 -45.59
CA ASP A 592 -1.49 -1.51 -46.15
C ASP A 592 -0.78 -1.76 -47.50
N LYS A 593 -0.52 -0.72 -48.30
CA LYS A 593 0.21 -0.83 -49.58
C LYS A 593 1.72 -0.98 -49.42
N SER A 594 2.24 -0.69 -48.24
CA SER A 594 3.68 -0.72 -47.93
C SER A 594 3.99 -1.77 -46.86
N ASP A 595 3.12 -2.78 -46.70
CA ASP A 595 3.26 -3.84 -45.69
C ASP A 595 3.52 -3.29 -44.28
N TRP A 596 2.86 -2.19 -43.93
CA TRP A 596 2.99 -1.51 -42.65
C TRP A 596 4.39 -0.94 -42.34
N ASP A 597 5.24 -0.75 -43.36
CA ASP A 597 6.51 -0.02 -43.25
C ASP A 597 6.26 1.50 -43.34
N VAL A 598 6.54 2.21 -42.24
CA VAL A 598 6.40 3.67 -42.16
C VAL A 598 7.44 4.38 -43.02
N ASN A 599 8.67 3.89 -43.07
CA ASN A 599 9.74 4.49 -43.86
C ASN A 599 9.46 4.35 -45.35
N ASP A 600 9.08 3.15 -45.82
CA ASP A 600 8.71 2.95 -47.22
C ASP A 600 7.49 3.78 -47.61
N THR A 601 6.48 3.86 -46.72
CA THR A 601 5.31 4.72 -46.95
C THR A 601 5.72 6.18 -47.14
N VAL A 602 6.50 6.75 -46.21
CA VAL A 602 6.98 8.14 -46.29
C VAL A 602 7.91 8.37 -47.49
N ILE A 603 8.80 7.43 -47.81
CA ILE A 603 9.71 7.54 -48.98
C ILE A 603 8.93 7.53 -50.28
N ARG A 604 7.93 6.65 -50.44
CA ARG A 604 7.08 6.62 -51.64
C ARG A 604 6.34 7.94 -51.82
N LEU A 605 5.90 8.56 -50.73
CA LEU A 605 5.22 9.86 -50.74
C LEU A 605 6.17 10.99 -51.14
N LEU A 606 7.42 10.98 -50.63
CA LEU A 606 8.45 11.94 -51.03
C LEU A 606 8.92 11.77 -52.49
N GLY A 607 8.84 10.56 -53.04
CA GLY A 607 9.24 10.24 -54.42
C GLY A 607 8.14 10.43 -55.47
N SER A 608 6.93 10.84 -55.07
CA SER A 608 5.77 11.04 -55.97
C SER A 608 5.34 12.51 -56.14
N GLU A 609 6.15 13.47 -55.66
CA GLU A 609 6.03 14.91 -55.98
C GLU A 609 6.65 15.30 -57.34
#